data_AF-A0A2E6NHF3-F1
#
_entry.id   AF-A0A2E6NHF3-F1
#
_cell.length_a   1.000
_cell.length_b   1.000
_cell.length_c   1.000
_cell.angle_alpha   90.00
_cell.angle_beta   90.00
_cell.angle_gamma   90.00
#
_symmetry.space_group_name_H-M   'P 1'
#
loop_
_entity.id
_entity.type
_entity.pdbx_description
1 polymer ?
#
loop_
_entity_poly.entity_id
_entity_poly.type
_entity_poly.pdbx_seq_one_letter_code
_entity_poly.pdbx_strand_id
1 'polypeptide(L)'
;MCGGCGRTLDLTFTNGVKNDDEVDRCPLCEGGDFYIRKDFNPQLGLTIVIIGALISAGFYWFEMDLVAYGVLGVAALIDLVVYRRLGDITVCYRCHTEFRGAYRRTAAIFDLHIADELEPEYERQIGLR
;
A
#
# COMPACT_ATOMS: atom_id res chain seq x y z
N MET A 1 -5.23 15.47 -17.59
CA MET A 1 -6.67 15.21 -17.36
C MET A 1 -6.83 13.80 -16.80
N CYS A 2 -7.65 13.62 -15.76
CA CYS A 2 -7.92 12.29 -15.20
C CYS A 2 -8.85 11.49 -16.13
N GLY A 3 -8.44 10.27 -16.53
CA GLY A 3 -9.22 9.41 -17.43
C GLY A 3 -10.54 8.90 -16.85
N GLY A 4 -10.72 8.96 -15.53
CA GLY A 4 -11.95 8.53 -14.86
C GLY A 4 -12.98 9.64 -14.65
N CYS A 5 -12.54 10.87 -14.32
CA CYS A 5 -13.45 11.95 -13.92
C CYS A 5 -13.34 13.24 -14.75
N GLY A 6 -12.44 13.29 -15.74
CA GLY A 6 -12.30 14.43 -16.65
C GLY A 6 -11.72 15.71 -16.04
N ARG A 7 -11.44 15.73 -14.73
CA ARG A 7 -10.82 16.90 -14.08
C ARG A 7 -9.39 17.14 -14.58
N THR A 8 -9.07 18.40 -14.79
CA THR A 8 -7.70 18.87 -15.01
C THR A 8 -6.99 18.87 -13.67
N LEU A 9 -6.00 17.99 -13.54
CA LEU A 9 -5.07 17.97 -12.41
C LEU A 9 -3.82 18.68 -12.89
N ASP A 10 -3.47 19.78 -12.24
CA ASP A 10 -2.17 20.42 -12.46
C ASP A 10 -1.13 19.54 -11.78
N LEU A 11 -0.32 18.87 -12.60
CA LEU A 11 0.71 17.95 -12.14
C LEU A 11 2.08 18.50 -12.54
N THR A 12 2.91 18.80 -11.55
CA THR A 12 4.27 19.29 -11.75
C THR A 12 5.26 18.13 -11.64
N PHE A 13 5.61 17.52 -12.78
CA PHE A 13 6.58 16.42 -12.79
C PHE A 13 8.02 16.94 -12.73
N THR A 14 8.80 16.46 -11.75
CA THR A 14 10.25 16.62 -11.76
C THR A 14 10.92 15.62 -12.69
N ASN A 15 12.14 15.89 -13.14
CA ASN A 15 12.87 14.99 -14.03
C ASN A 15 13.11 13.60 -13.41
N GLY A 16 13.32 13.52 -12.09
CA GLY A 16 13.49 12.24 -11.38
C GLY A 16 12.24 11.35 -11.46
N VAL A 17 11.05 11.93 -11.24
CA VAL A 17 9.77 11.22 -11.36
C VAL A 17 9.49 10.84 -12.81
N LYS A 18 9.86 11.70 -13.77
CA LYS A 18 9.64 11.45 -15.20
C LYS A 18 10.52 10.32 -15.76
N ASN A 19 11.73 10.16 -15.22
CA ASN A 19 12.67 9.12 -15.63
C ASN A 19 12.53 7.82 -14.80
N ASP A 20 11.62 7.78 -13.82
CA ASP A 20 11.49 6.68 -12.84
C ASP A 20 12.79 6.42 -12.06
N ASP A 21 13.61 7.47 -11.85
CA ASP A 21 14.88 7.38 -11.13
C ASP A 21 14.66 7.51 -9.61
N GLU A 22 13.92 8.54 -9.18
CA GLU A 22 13.66 8.89 -7.77
C GLU A 22 12.39 9.75 -7.63
N VAL A 23 11.72 9.63 -6.47
CA VAL A 23 10.54 10.45 -6.10
C VAL A 23 10.94 11.48 -5.05
N ASP A 24 11.50 12.61 -5.50
CA ASP A 24 11.94 13.70 -4.63
C ASP A 24 10.81 14.67 -4.26
N ARG A 25 9.82 14.84 -5.15
CA ARG A 25 8.71 15.79 -4.99
C ARG A 25 7.42 15.25 -5.55
N CYS A 26 6.34 15.52 -4.83
CA CYS A 26 5.01 15.07 -5.20
C CYS A 26 4.50 15.95 -6.35
N PRO A 27 4.14 15.40 -7.53
CA PRO A 27 3.59 16.18 -8.63
C PRO A 27 2.22 16.82 -8.32
N LEU A 28 1.52 16.39 -7.26
CA LEU A 28 0.20 16.90 -6.90
C LEU A 28 0.25 18.05 -5.88
N CYS A 29 1.05 17.91 -4.80
CA CYS A 29 1.10 18.87 -3.70
C CYS A 29 2.48 19.51 -3.49
N GLU A 30 3.44 19.19 -4.37
CA GLU A 30 4.83 19.68 -4.37
C GLU A 30 5.64 19.41 -3.09
N GLY A 31 5.09 18.61 -2.17
CA GLY A 31 5.74 18.20 -0.92
C GLY A 31 6.87 17.18 -1.15
N GLY A 32 7.83 17.16 -0.23
CA GLY A 32 8.98 16.25 -0.23
C GLY A 32 8.90 15.13 0.82
N ASP A 33 7.84 15.10 1.63
CA ASP A 33 7.67 14.11 2.70
C ASP A 33 6.96 12.87 2.17
N PHE A 34 7.69 11.77 2.16
CA PHE A 34 7.17 10.47 1.74
C PHE A 34 7.52 9.37 2.73
N TYR A 35 6.69 8.34 2.73
CA TYR A 35 6.95 7.10 3.45
C TYR A 35 6.77 5.90 2.53
N ILE A 36 7.47 4.80 2.86
CA ILE A 36 7.35 3.54 2.14
C ILE A 36 6.39 2.63 2.90
N ARG A 37 5.47 2.00 2.17
CA ARG A 37 4.62 0.91 2.69
C ARG A 37 4.51 -0.23 1.69
N LYS A 38 4.23 -1.44 2.19
CA LYS A 38 3.90 -2.59 1.33
C LYS A 38 2.61 -2.29 0.57
N ASP A 39 2.58 -2.57 -0.73
CA ASP A 39 1.37 -2.51 -1.55
C ASP A 39 0.48 -3.72 -1.27
N PHE A 40 -0.14 -3.71 -0.09
CA PHE A 40 -1.07 -4.75 0.31
C PHE A 40 -2.43 -4.48 -0.29
N ASN A 41 -2.82 -5.30 -1.27
CA ASN A 41 -4.19 -5.36 -1.73
C ASN A 41 -5.02 -6.16 -0.71
N PRO A 42 -5.90 -5.51 0.07
CA PRO A 42 -6.66 -6.19 1.12
C PRO A 42 -7.59 -7.26 0.57
N GLN A 43 -8.07 -7.10 -0.66
CA GLN A 43 -8.96 -8.06 -1.30
C GLN A 43 -8.25 -9.38 -1.61
N LEU A 44 -6.98 -9.33 -2.04
CA LEU A 44 -6.21 -10.54 -2.33
C LEU A 44 -5.90 -11.31 -1.06
N GLY A 45 -5.39 -10.62 -0.02
CA GLY A 45 -5.13 -11.25 1.27
C GLY A 45 -6.40 -11.87 1.88
N LEU A 46 -7.51 -11.14 1.86
CA LEU A 46 -8.79 -11.63 2.37
C LEU A 46 -9.29 -12.86 1.61
N THR A 47 -9.17 -12.89 0.28
CA THR A 47 -9.61 -14.02 -0.55
C THR A 47 -8.84 -15.30 -0.19
N ILE A 48 -7.53 -15.19 0.03
CA ILE A 48 -6.69 -16.33 0.42
C ILE A 48 -7.08 -16.87 1.79
N VAL A 49 -7.28 -15.98 2.77
CA VAL A 49 -7.73 -16.36 4.12
C VAL A 49 -9.10 -17.05 4.08
N ILE A 50 -10.05 -16.54 3.30
CA ILE A 50 -11.38 -17.17 3.15
C ILE A 50 -11.27 -18.56 2.55
N ILE A 51 -10.47 -18.72 1.48
CA ILE A 51 -10.25 -20.03 0.85
C ILE A 51 -9.61 -21.01 1.85
N GLY A 52 -8.58 -20.57 2.57
CA GLY A 52 -7.93 -21.38 3.61
C GLY A 52 -8.89 -21.81 4.72
N ALA A 53 -9.74 -20.88 5.18
CA ALA A 53 -10.75 -21.16 6.20
C ALA A 53 -11.81 -22.15 5.72
N LEU A 54 -12.31 -22.03 4.48
CA LEU A 54 -13.27 -22.97 3.90
C LEU A 54 -12.69 -24.38 3.75
N ILE A 55 -11.45 -24.49 3.28
CA ILE A 55 -10.74 -25.77 3.17
C ILE A 55 -10.55 -26.38 4.57
N SER A 56 -10.10 -25.58 5.55
CA SER A 56 -9.92 -26.04 6.93
C SER A 56 -11.23 -26.48 7.56
N ALA A 57 -12.33 -25.76 7.35
CA ALA A 57 -13.65 -26.12 7.86
C ALA A 57 -14.16 -27.44 7.25
N GLY A 58 -13.89 -27.66 5.96
CA GLY A 58 -14.19 -28.92 5.28
C GLY A 58 -13.44 -30.12 5.89
N PHE A 59 -12.14 -29.97 6.17
CA PHE A 59 -11.33 -31.03 6.79
C PHE A 59 -11.68 -31.27 8.26
N TYR A 60 -12.06 -30.23 9.00
CA TYR A 60 -12.50 -30.36 10.40
C TYR A 60 -13.76 -31.23 10.53
N TRP A 61 -14.65 -31.20 9.54
CA TRP A 61 -15.84 -32.06 9.49
C TRP A 61 -15.51 -33.57 9.41
N PHE A 62 -14.29 -33.95 9.01
CA PHE A 62 -13.84 -35.35 8.90
C PHE A 62 -13.07 -35.87 10.13
N GLU A 63 -13.10 -35.18 11.29
CA GLU A 63 -12.44 -35.60 12.56
C GLU A 63 -10.92 -35.85 12.44
N MET A 64 -10.24 -35.14 11.54
CA MET A 64 -8.78 -35.23 11.33
C MET A 64 -8.03 -34.01 11.90
N ASP A 65 -7.93 -33.93 13.22
CA ASP A 65 -7.34 -32.80 13.95
C ASP A 65 -5.89 -32.48 13.53
N LEU A 66 -5.07 -33.51 13.27
CA LEU A 66 -3.69 -33.36 12.81
C LEU A 66 -3.60 -32.72 11.41
N VAL A 67 -4.57 -32.98 10.54
CA VAL A 67 -4.63 -32.39 9.19
C VAL A 67 -5.16 -30.97 9.22
N ALA A 68 -6.10 -30.66 10.13
CA ALA A 68 -6.56 -29.29 10.35
C ALA A 68 -5.40 -28.35 10.74
N TYR A 69 -4.53 -28.76 11.68
CA TYR A 69 -3.33 -27.97 12.02
C TYR A 69 -2.34 -27.87 10.85
N GLY A 70 -2.18 -28.93 10.05
CA GLY A 70 -1.37 -28.90 8.84
C GLY A 70 -1.86 -27.89 7.81
N VAL A 71 -3.17 -27.82 7.57
CA VAL A 71 -3.80 -26.86 6.65
C VAL A 71 -3.61 -25.42 7.13
N LEU A 72 -3.77 -25.16 8.43
CA LEU A 72 -3.50 -23.84 9.02
C LEU A 72 -2.03 -23.44 8.86
N GLY A 73 -1.09 -24.38 9.07
CA GLY A 73 0.33 -24.14 8.85
C GLY A 73 0.67 -23.81 7.39
N VAL A 74 0.04 -24.51 6.44
CA VAL A 74 0.18 -24.23 5.00
C VAL A 74 -0.43 -22.87 4.64
N ALA A 75 -1.61 -22.54 5.17
CA ALA A 75 -2.23 -21.23 4.96
C ALA A 75 -1.33 -20.09 5.44
N ALA A 76 -0.76 -20.21 6.66
CA ALA A 76 0.19 -19.23 7.19
C ALA A 76 1.47 -19.11 6.33
N LEU A 77 1.96 -20.22 5.77
CA LEU A 77 3.08 -20.23 4.83
C LEU A 77 2.74 -19.51 3.53
N ILE A 78 1.54 -19.74 2.98
CA ILE A 78 1.05 -19.04 1.79
C ILE A 78 0.95 -17.54 2.06
N ASP A 79 0.37 -17.15 3.20
CA ASP A 79 0.27 -15.74 3.60
C ASP A 79 1.64 -15.09 3.69
N LEU A 80 2.64 -15.79 4.25
CA LEU A 80 4.01 -15.29 4.30
C LEU A 80 4.66 -15.16 2.92
N VAL A 81 4.45 -16.13 2.02
CA VAL A 81 4.97 -16.08 0.64
C VAL A 81 4.34 -14.92 -0.12
N VAL A 82 3.03 -14.73 0.03
CA VAL A 82 2.29 -13.61 -0.56
C VAL A 82 2.84 -12.31 -0.01
N TYR A 83 2.90 -12.15 1.32
CA TYR A 83 3.43 -10.94 1.96
C TYR A 83 4.84 -10.56 1.48
N ARG A 84 5.71 -11.55 1.24
CA ARG A 84 7.06 -11.32 0.68
C ARG A 84 7.06 -10.93 -0.80
N ARG A 85 6.05 -11.33 -1.56
CA ARG A 85 5.88 -10.99 -2.98
C ARG A 85 5.30 -9.59 -3.20
N LEU A 86 4.69 -8.99 -2.17
CA LEU A 86 4.17 -7.64 -2.27
C LEU A 86 5.31 -6.64 -2.45
N GLY A 87 5.20 -5.84 -3.52
CA GLY A 87 6.10 -4.73 -3.78
C GLY A 87 5.93 -3.61 -2.77
N ASP A 88 6.95 -2.79 -2.63
CA ASP A 88 6.91 -1.60 -1.79
C ASP A 88 6.50 -0.38 -2.64
N ILE A 89 5.62 0.47 -2.10
CA ILE A 89 5.16 1.71 -2.72
C ILE A 89 5.54 2.90 -1.84
N THR A 90 5.84 4.03 -2.46
CA THR A 90 6.06 5.29 -1.76
C THR A 90 4.79 6.11 -1.79
N VAL A 91 4.46 6.71 -0.65
CA VAL A 91 3.22 7.47 -0.46
C VAL A 91 3.57 8.83 0.12
N CYS A 92 2.95 9.88 -0.39
CA CYS A 92 3.12 11.24 0.13
C CYS A 92 2.32 11.43 1.42
N TYR A 93 2.92 12.01 2.47
CA TYR A 93 2.21 12.29 3.73
C TYR A 93 1.06 13.29 3.59
N ARG A 94 1.18 14.27 2.68
CA ARG A 94 0.23 15.40 2.59
C ARG A 94 -1.04 15.04 1.84
N CYS A 95 -0.87 14.47 0.64
CA CYS A 95 -1.98 14.22 -0.29
C CYS A 95 -2.27 12.73 -0.50
N HIS A 96 -1.54 11.83 0.15
CA HIS A 96 -1.71 10.37 0.04
C HIS A 96 -1.61 9.82 -1.38
N THR A 97 -0.90 10.51 -2.28
CA THR A 97 -0.63 10.00 -3.62
C THR A 97 0.32 8.81 -3.54
N GLU A 98 -0.07 7.68 -4.12
CA GLU A 98 0.71 6.44 -4.18
C GLU A 98 1.56 6.40 -5.46
N PHE A 99 2.87 6.24 -5.31
CA PHE A 99 3.82 6.08 -6.41
C PHE A 99 4.23 4.61 -6.55
N ARG A 100 3.82 4.00 -7.66
CA ARG A 100 4.19 2.62 -8.04
C ARG A 100 5.26 2.71 -9.14
N GLY A 101 6.42 2.09 -8.93
CA GLY A 101 7.54 2.18 -9.88
C GLY A 101 8.79 1.44 -9.41
N ALA A 102 9.82 1.41 -10.26
CA ALA A 102 11.10 0.78 -9.99
C ALA A 102 12.18 1.78 -9.54
N TYR A 103 11.78 3.01 -9.23
CA TYR A 103 12.66 4.07 -8.72
C TYR A 103 13.38 3.68 -7.43
N ARG A 104 14.50 4.38 -7.19
CA ARG A 104 15.27 4.25 -5.96
C ARG A 104 14.41 4.78 -4.80
N ARG A 105 14.12 3.91 -3.84
CA ARG A 105 13.33 4.30 -2.67
C ARG A 105 14.24 4.84 -1.58
N THR A 106 14.15 6.14 -1.35
CA THR A 106 14.97 6.88 -0.37
C THR A 106 14.17 7.28 0.88
N ALA A 107 12.84 7.12 0.82
CA ALA A 107 11.91 7.48 1.88
C ALA A 107 12.02 6.57 3.12
N ALA A 108 11.68 7.12 4.28
CA ALA A 108 11.67 6.40 5.55
C ALA A 108 10.42 5.50 5.69
N ILE A 109 10.42 4.67 6.74
CA ILE A 109 9.21 3.94 7.17
C ILE A 109 8.18 4.95 7.69
N PHE A 110 6.90 4.61 7.58
CA PHE A 110 5.79 5.42 8.10
C PHE A 110 5.98 5.82 9.57
N ASP A 111 5.80 7.12 9.84
CA ASP A 111 5.84 7.75 11.15
C ASP A 111 4.50 8.44 11.40
N LEU A 112 3.82 8.02 12.47
CA LEU A 112 2.51 8.54 12.83
C LEU A 112 2.56 10.02 13.23
N HIS A 113 3.65 10.46 13.87
CA HIS A 113 3.76 11.85 14.34
C HIS A 113 3.83 12.83 13.17
N ILE A 114 4.59 12.46 12.13
CA ILE A 114 4.71 13.24 10.89
C ILE A 114 3.38 13.30 10.14
N ALA A 115 2.63 12.19 10.11
CA ALA A 115 1.30 12.16 9.49
C ALA A 115 0.31 13.09 10.20
N ASP A 116 0.25 13.02 11.53
CA ASP A 116 -0.66 13.84 12.36
C ASP A 116 -0.38 15.34 12.22
N GLU A 117 0.86 15.74 11.93
CA GLU A 117 1.23 17.16 11.74
C GLU A 117 0.97 17.64 10.30
N LEU A 118 1.39 16.88 9.30
CA LEU A 118 1.35 17.31 7.90
C LEU A 118 -0.04 17.29 7.26
N GLU A 119 -0.91 16.36 7.65
CA GLU A 119 -2.29 16.27 7.16
C GLU A 119 -3.11 17.54 7.46
N PRO A 120 -3.24 17.98 8.73
CA PRO A 120 -4.01 19.19 9.04
C PRO A 120 -3.36 20.47 8.50
N GLU A 121 -2.03 20.52 8.36
CA GLU A 121 -1.36 21.65 7.70
C GLU A 121 -1.75 21.76 6.23
N TYR A 122 -1.78 20.63 5.51
CA TYR A 122 -2.22 20.60 4.14
C TYR A 122 -3.71 20.96 4.01
N GLU A 123 -4.58 20.44 4.88
CA GLU A 123 -6.01 20.81 4.94
C GLU A 123 -6.23 22.33 5.11
N ARG A 124 -5.42 22.98 5.96
CA ARG A 124 -5.45 24.43 6.13
C ARG A 124 -5.00 25.17 4.86
N GLN A 125 -3.95 24.68 4.18
CA GLN A 125 -3.46 25.29 2.94
C GLN A 125 -4.46 25.21 1.79
N ILE A 126 -5.18 24.09 1.67
CA ILE A 126 -6.20 23.89 0.63
C ILE A 126 -7.59 24.45 1.02
N GLY A 127 -7.72 25.04 2.22
CA GLY A 127 -8.94 25.69 2.68
C GLY A 127 -10.11 24.73 2.94
N LEU A 128 -9.83 23.47 3.31
CA LEU A 128 -10.87 22.48 3.62
C LEU A 128 -11.46 22.62 5.03
N ARG A 129 -10.91 23.51 5.88
CA ARG A 129 -11.39 23.81 7.24
C ARG A 129 -11.42 25.31 7.52
#